data_AF-A0A7X5F8V5-F1
#
_entry.id   AF-A0A7X5F8V5-F1
#
_cell.length_a   1.000
_cell.length_b   1.000
_cell.length_c   1.000
_cell.angle_alpha   90.00
_cell.angle_beta   90.00
_cell.angle_gamma   90.00
#
_symmetry.space_group_name_H-M   'P 1'
#
loop_
_entity.id
_entity.type
_entity.pdbx_description
1 polymer ?
#
loop_
_entity_poly.entity_id
_entity_poly.type
_entity_poly.pdbx_seq_one_letter_code
_entity_poly.pdbx_strand_id
1 'polypeptide(L)' 'MKSTIILPVDVQTDKSLATLKNGVLTIKLPKSEKIKTKKIEIKHHEE' A
#
# COMPACT_ATOMS: atom_id res chain seq x y z
N MET A 1 19.08 3.30 -19.66
CA MET A 1 17.86 2.47 -19.79
C MET A 1 17.01 2.72 -18.55
N LYS A 2 15.76 3.19 -18.70
CA LYS A 2 14.82 3.40 -17.58
C LYS A 2 13.73 2.33 -17.67
N SER A 3 13.46 1.63 -16.57
CA SER A 3 12.34 0.68 -16.48
C SER A 3 11.25 1.32 -15.62
N THR A 4 10.06 1.47 -16.19
CA THR A 4 8.88 2.04 -15.51
C THR A 4 7.77 0.99 -15.53
N ILE A 5 7.11 0.84 -14.38
CA ILE A 5 6.07 -0.16 -14.18
C ILE A 5 4.91 0.52 -13.45
N ILE A 6 3.69 0.24 -13.87
CA ILE A 6 2.49 0.76 -13.24
C ILE A 6 2.08 -0.22 -12.14
N LEU A 7 1.85 0.29 -10.93
CA LEU A 7 1.40 -0.51 -9.81
C LEU A 7 -0.13 -0.52 -9.75
N PRO A 8 -0.77 -1.69 -9.54
CA PRO A 8 -2.23 -1.80 -9.49
C PRO A 8 -2.85 -1.27 -8.19
N VAL A 9 -2.02 -0.98 -7.17
CA VAL A 9 -2.46 -0.50 -5.85
C VAL A 9 -1.50 0.54 -5.30
N ASP A 10 -2.01 1.34 -4.37
CA ASP A 10 -1.22 2.29 -3.58
C ASP A 10 -0.23 1.56 -2.67
N VAL A 11 0.99 2.11 -2.59
CA VAL A 11 2.09 1.61 -1.77
C VAL A 11 2.66 2.72 -0.90
N GLN A 12 3.27 2.35 0.23
CA GLN A 12 3.98 3.27 1.12
C GLN A 12 5.38 3.53 0.56
N THR A 13 5.51 4.56 -0.28
CA THR A 13 6.75 4.87 -1.01
C THR A 13 7.90 5.26 -0.08
N ASP A 14 7.59 5.93 1.02
CA ASP A 14 8.48 6.31 2.11
C ASP A 14 9.11 5.10 2.84
N LYS A 15 8.42 3.96 2.85
CA LYS A 15 8.88 2.71 3.49
C LYS A 15 9.38 1.67 2.49
N SER A 16 9.61 2.08 1.25
CA SER A 16 10.17 1.19 0.24
C SER A 16 11.63 0.84 0.55
N LEU A 17 12.04 -0.38 0.22
CA LEU A 17 13.42 -0.86 0.43
C LEU A 17 13.95 -1.49 -0.86
N ALA A 18 15.22 -1.25 -1.17
CA ALA A 18 15.90 -1.84 -2.31
C ALA A 18 17.21 -2.51 -1.88
N THR A 19 17.49 -3.68 -2.44
CA THR A 19 18.76 -4.41 -2.21
C THR A 19 19.31 -4.96 -3.52
N LEU A 20 20.63 -4.96 -3.66
CA LEU A 20 21.35 -5.58 -4.78
C LEU A 20 22.21 -6.71 -4.23
N LYS A 21 21.92 -7.95 -4.61
CA LYS A 21 22.69 -9.12 -4.18
C LYS A 21 22.92 -10.03 -5.37
N ASN A 22 24.17 -10.44 -5.59
CA ASN A 22 24.57 -11.35 -6.67
C ASN A 22 24.04 -10.93 -8.06
N GLY A 23 24.04 -9.63 -8.35
CA GLY A 23 23.56 -9.08 -9.63
C GLY A 23 22.03 -8.97 -9.76
N VAL A 24 21.26 -9.31 -8.73
CA VAL A 24 19.79 -9.19 -8.74
C VAL A 24 19.35 -8.00 -7.89
N LEU A 25 18.66 -7.04 -8.51
CA LEU A 25 18.00 -5.93 -7.83
C LEU A 25 16.63 -6.38 -7.32
N THR A 26 16.44 -6.33 -6.01
CA THR A 26 15.18 -6.66 -5.33
C THR A 26 14.59 -5.40 -4.71
N ILE A 27 13.32 -5.10 -5.00
CA ILE A 27 12.60 -3.93 -4.47
C ILE A 27 11.39 -4.42 -3.67
N LYS A 28 11.30 -4.04 -2.40
CA LYS A 28 10.16 -4.31 -1.53
C LYS A 28 9.29 -3.05 -1.43
N LEU A 29 8.05 -3.15 -1.88
CA LEU A 29 7.05 -2.08 -1.85
C LEU A 29 5.89 -2.49 -0.92
N PRO A 30 5.84 -1.98 0.32
CA PRO A 30 4.75 -2.28 1.24
C PRO A 30 3.42 -1.73 0.70
N LYS A 31 2.36 -2.53 0.76
CA LYS A 31 1.01 -2.06 0.40
C LYS A 31 0.54 -0.97 1.37
N SER A 32 -0.17 0.02 0.86
CA SER A 32 -0.83 1.01 1.72
C SER A 32 -2.06 0.38 2.39
N GLU A 33 -2.18 0.57 3.70
CA GLU A 33 -3.37 0.17 4.44
C GLU A 33 -4.53 1.09 4.05
N LYS A 34 -5.55 0.53 3.40
CA LYS A 34 -6.83 1.22 3.21
C LYS A 34 -7.70 0.90 4.41
N ILE A 35 -8.06 1.92 5.19
CA ILE A 35 -8.98 1.78 6.33
C ILE A 35 -10.23 1.08 5.80
N LYS A 36 -10.49 -0.15 6.26
CA LYS A 36 -11.73 -0.85 5.96
C LYS A 36 -12.86 0.02 6.50
N THR A 37 -13.81 0.36 5.64
CA THR A 37 -14.95 1.24 5.94
C THR A 37 -15.53 0.91 7.31
N LYS A 38 -15.58 1.91 8.20
CA LYS A 38 -16.27 1.78 9.49
C LYS A 38 -17.72 1.43 9.19
N LYS A 39 -18.18 0.29 9.70
CA LYS A 39 -19.60 -0.07 9.66
C LYS A 39 -20.33 0.94 10.55
N ILE A 40 -21.20 1.76 9.96
CA ILE A 40 -22.01 2.71 10.73
C ILE A 40 -23.21 1.93 11.27
N GLU A 41 -23.32 1.83 12.60
CA GLU A 41 -24.52 1.31 13.25
C GLU A 41 -25.54 2.44 13.42
N ILE A 42 -26.78 2.20 12.99
CA ILE A 42 -27.90 3.13 13.15
C ILE A 42 -28.37 3.05 14.61
N LYS A 43 -28.23 4.14 15.37
CA LYS A 43 -28.86 4.28 16.69
C LYS A 43 -30.19 5.02 16.51
N HIS A 44 -31.30 4.37 16.85
CA HIS A 44 -32.60 5.03 16.93
C HIS A 44 -32.67 5.82 18.25
N HIS A 45 -32.99 7.10 18.16
CA HIS A 45 -33.32 7.95 19.30
C HIS A 45 -34.82 8.21 19.21
N GLU A 46 -35.61 7.67 20.14
CA GLU A 46 -37.02 8.01 20.30
C GLU A 46 -37.12 9.19 21.27
N GLU A 47 -38.01 10.12 20.97
CA GLU A 47 -38.30 11.36 21.70
C GLU A 47 -39.42 11.16 22.72
#